data_AF-A0A6S6ZFW5-F1
#
_entry.id   AF-A0A6S6ZFW5-F1
#
_cell.length_a   1.000
_cell.length_b   1.000
_cell.length_c   1.000
_cell.angle_alpha   90.00
_cell.angle_beta   90.00
_cell.angle_gamma   90.00
#
_symmetry.space_group_name_H-M   'P 1'
#
loop_
_entity.id
_entity.type
_entity.pdbx_description
1 polymer ?
#
loop_
_entity_poly.entity_id
_entity_poly.type
_entity_poly.pdbx_seq_one_letter_code
_entity_poly.pdbx_strand_id
1 'polypeptide(L)'
;MTRPGVLSRYDMWPRYQGIFVRRTPEHDTGDEAVPDIEAIIGRWGLISGSTRPDALAGAEKLSTFNARDDRVANAFTFRNAWRRAQHCIIPADAIFEPDWRSGKAVATRFTREDGAPLGVAGLWDRFRDAAGQWHESFTMLTINADQDPLFRNYHQPGKERRMVVILPEGRMATG
;
A
#
# COMPACT_ATOMS: atom_id res chain seq x y z
N MET A 1 -18.65 -1.65 -12.59
CA MET A 1 -19.54 -2.76 -12.15
C MET A 1 -18.87 -3.45 -10.96
N THR A 2 -19.49 -3.41 -9.79
CA THR A 2 -19.07 -4.20 -8.61
C THR A 2 -19.69 -5.60 -8.70
N ARG A 3 -18.87 -6.65 -8.56
CA ARG A 3 -19.39 -8.03 -8.39
C ARG A 3 -19.93 -8.20 -6.96
N PRO A 4 -20.95 -9.03 -6.71
CA PRO A 4 -21.40 -9.34 -5.36
C PRO A 4 -20.29 -10.04 -4.58
N GLY A 5 -20.04 -9.60 -3.33
CA GLY A 5 -19.01 -10.18 -2.44
C GLY A 5 -17.67 -9.44 -2.40
N VAL A 6 -17.50 -8.34 -3.14
CA VAL A 6 -16.25 -7.56 -3.12
C VAL A 6 -16.30 -6.50 -2.02
N LEU A 7 -15.45 -6.65 -1.01
CA LEU A 7 -15.31 -5.73 0.13
C LEU A 7 -14.80 -4.32 -0.29
N SER A 8 -14.27 -4.16 -1.50
CA SER A 8 -13.77 -2.88 -2.04
C SER A 8 -13.98 -2.74 -3.55
N ARG A 9 -13.49 -1.65 -4.14
CA ARG A 9 -13.43 -1.53 -5.61
C ARG A 9 -12.40 -2.52 -6.16
N TYR A 10 -12.69 -3.07 -7.34
CA TYR A 10 -11.79 -3.99 -8.05
C TYR A 10 -10.69 -3.22 -8.81
N ASP A 11 -11.06 -2.17 -9.56
CA ASP A 11 -10.10 -1.26 -10.19
C ASP A 11 -9.72 -0.15 -9.19
N MET A 12 -8.53 -0.29 -8.61
CA MET A 12 -8.07 0.54 -7.50
C MET A 12 -7.25 1.73 -8.00
N TRP A 13 -7.55 2.90 -7.44
CA TRP A 13 -6.85 4.15 -7.70
C TRP A 13 -6.48 4.84 -6.38
N PRO A 14 -5.42 5.65 -6.33
CA PRO A 14 -5.08 6.42 -5.15
C PRO A 14 -6.28 7.18 -4.58
N ARG A 15 -6.33 7.25 -3.25
CA ARG A 15 -7.40 7.85 -2.42
C ARG A 15 -8.71 7.04 -2.34
N TYR A 16 -8.84 5.93 -3.07
CA TYR A 16 -9.98 5.03 -2.88
C TYR A 16 -9.85 4.23 -1.58
N GLN A 17 -10.99 3.71 -1.11
CA GLN A 17 -11.03 2.71 -0.05
C GLN A 17 -10.69 1.34 -0.64
N GLY A 18 -9.61 0.74 -0.17
CA GLY A 18 -9.08 -0.55 -0.59
C GLY A 18 -8.81 -1.48 0.59
N ILE A 19 -8.50 -2.73 0.29
CA ILE A 19 -8.21 -3.75 1.31
C ILE A 19 -6.70 -3.83 1.54
N PHE A 20 -6.31 -3.89 2.80
CA PHE A 20 -5.00 -4.39 3.21
C PHE A 20 -5.19 -5.41 4.33
N VAL A 21 -4.22 -6.31 4.45
CA VAL A 21 -4.20 -7.40 5.42
C VAL A 21 -3.11 -7.11 6.43
N ARG A 22 -3.40 -7.24 7.72
CA ARG A 22 -2.41 -7.05 8.81
C ARG A 22 -2.61 -8.08 9.90
N ARG A 23 -1.61 -8.25 10.77
CA ARG A 23 -1.83 -8.93 12.04
C ARG A 23 -2.75 -8.11 12.92
N THR A 24 -3.60 -8.79 13.68
CA THR A 24 -4.49 -8.11 14.61
C THR A 24 -3.67 -7.45 15.72
N PRO A 25 -3.83 -6.15 16.00
CA PRO A 25 -3.04 -5.46 17.03
C PRO A 25 -3.17 -6.07 18.44
N GLU A 26 -4.23 -6.84 18.68
CA GLU A 26 -4.55 -7.53 19.94
C GLU A 26 -4.00 -8.96 20.02
N HIS A 27 -3.31 -9.45 18.97
CA HIS A 27 -2.73 -10.79 18.93
C HIS A 27 -1.75 -11.08 20.08
N ASP A 28 -1.14 -10.05 20.67
CA ASP A 28 -0.24 -10.20 21.83
C ASP A 28 -0.98 -10.33 23.17
N THR A 29 -2.32 -10.27 23.19
CA THR A 29 -3.12 -10.38 24.42
C THR A 29 -3.42 -11.83 24.84
N GLY A 30 -3.15 -12.81 23.96
CA GLY A 30 -3.30 -14.24 24.26
C GLY A 30 -4.75 -14.75 24.25
N ASP A 31 -5.69 -13.98 23.70
CA ASP A 31 -7.08 -14.43 23.49
C ASP A 31 -7.16 -15.25 22.20
N GLU A 32 -7.32 -16.58 22.34
CA GLU A 32 -7.44 -17.54 21.23
C GLU A 32 -8.65 -17.28 20.30
N ALA A 33 -9.60 -16.41 20.69
CA ALA A 33 -10.75 -16.05 19.88
C ALA A 33 -10.46 -14.96 18.83
N VAL A 34 -9.30 -14.29 18.87
CA VAL A 34 -8.93 -13.23 17.94
C VAL A 34 -8.17 -13.84 16.75
N PRO A 35 -8.61 -13.64 15.49
CA PRO A 35 -7.85 -14.15 14.35
C PRO A 35 -6.48 -13.49 14.27
N ASP A 36 -5.44 -14.27 13.98
CA ASP A 36 -4.06 -13.77 13.89
C ASP A 36 -3.89 -12.67 12.83
N ILE A 37 -4.73 -12.71 11.80
CA ILE A 37 -4.70 -11.84 10.63
C ILE A 37 -6.11 -11.32 10.34
N GLU A 38 -6.21 -10.02 10.05
CA GLU A 38 -7.45 -9.35 9.65
C GLU A 38 -7.31 -8.62 8.30
N ALA A 39 -8.40 -8.61 7.53
CA ALA A 39 -8.53 -7.80 6.31
C ALA A 39 -9.29 -6.51 6.64
N ILE A 40 -8.67 -5.37 6.36
CA ILE A 40 -9.17 -4.04 6.73
C ILE A 40 -9.40 -3.20 5.48
N ILE A 41 -10.51 -2.47 5.48
CA ILE A 41 -10.78 -1.42 4.49
C ILE A 41 -10.16 -0.11 4.97
N GLY A 42 -9.32 0.50 4.14
CA GLY A 42 -8.76 1.81 4.42
C GLY A 42 -8.45 2.62 3.17
N ARG A 43 -8.10 3.89 3.36
CA ARG A 43 -7.70 4.79 2.26
C ARG A 43 -6.35 4.36 1.68
N TRP A 44 -6.28 4.12 0.38
CA TRP A 44 -5.00 3.97 -0.32
C TRP A 44 -4.32 5.33 -0.51
N GLY A 45 -3.27 5.55 0.28
CA GLY A 45 -2.67 6.85 0.53
C GLY A 45 -2.62 7.05 2.04
N LEU A 46 -1.45 6.87 2.63
CA LEU A 46 -1.33 6.93 4.09
C LEU A 46 -1.47 8.38 4.58
N ILE A 47 -2.23 8.56 5.65
CA ILE A 47 -2.30 9.80 6.42
C ILE A 47 -1.74 9.47 7.80
N SER A 48 -0.74 10.25 8.24
CA SER A 48 -0.11 10.00 9.53
C SER A 48 -1.12 10.16 10.66
N GLY A 49 -1.07 9.27 11.65
CA GLY A 49 -1.86 9.43 12.88
C GLY A 49 -1.48 10.66 13.71
N SER A 50 -0.36 11.31 13.39
CA SER A 50 0.05 12.60 13.96
C SER A 50 -0.52 13.82 13.22
N THR A 51 -1.36 13.62 12.19
CA THR A 51 -1.98 14.70 11.43
C THR A 51 -3.03 15.41 12.30
N ARG A 52 -2.86 16.72 12.48
CA ARG A 52 -3.83 17.54 13.22
C ARG A 52 -5.07 17.81 12.37
N PRO A 53 -6.25 18.06 12.97
CA PRO A 53 -7.48 18.30 12.23
C PRO A 53 -7.39 19.45 11.21
N ASP A 54 -6.69 20.54 11.55
CA ASP A 54 -6.48 21.71 10.69
C ASP A 54 -5.58 21.43 9.47
N ALA A 55 -4.74 20.40 9.55
CA ALA A 55 -3.84 19.98 8.47
C ALA A 55 -4.42 18.87 7.58
N LEU A 56 -5.56 18.29 7.95
CA LEU A 56 -6.11 17.08 7.32
C LEU A 56 -6.40 17.28 5.83
N ALA A 57 -7.07 18.37 5.46
CA ALA A 57 -7.39 18.67 4.06
C ALA A 57 -6.14 18.83 3.17
N GLY A 58 -5.01 19.24 3.77
CA GLY A 58 -3.72 19.28 3.09
C GLY A 58 -3.13 17.87 2.94
N ALA A 59 -3.15 17.07 4.01
CA ALA A 59 -2.65 15.69 4.01
C ALA A 59 -3.38 14.80 2.99
N GLU A 60 -4.70 14.95 2.84
CA GLU A 60 -5.52 14.19 1.89
C GLU A 60 -5.17 14.47 0.41
N LYS A 61 -4.52 15.59 0.12
CA LYS A 61 -4.10 15.94 -1.25
C LYS A 61 -2.75 15.34 -1.62
N LEU A 62 -1.94 14.96 -0.63
CA LEU A 62 -0.59 14.43 -0.86
C LEU A 62 -0.62 13.07 -1.59
N SER A 63 0.39 12.83 -2.41
CA SER A 63 0.64 11.55 -3.09
C SER A 63 1.38 10.60 -2.16
N THR A 64 0.64 9.98 -1.24
CA THR A 64 1.19 9.11 -0.19
C THR A 64 0.82 7.63 -0.39
N PHE A 65 0.42 7.27 -1.62
CA PHE A 65 0.04 5.90 -2.00
C PHE A 65 1.23 4.95 -2.14
N ASN A 66 2.43 5.51 -2.39
CA ASN A 66 3.71 4.80 -2.37
C ASN A 66 4.68 5.47 -1.39
N ALA A 67 5.43 4.68 -0.62
CA ALA A 67 6.48 5.11 0.28
C ALA A 67 7.82 4.51 -0.17
N ARG A 68 8.86 5.34 -0.27
CA ARG A 68 10.19 4.90 -0.68
C ARG A 68 10.97 4.36 0.50
N ASP A 69 11.59 3.20 0.33
CA ASP A 69 12.49 2.56 1.31
C ASP A 69 13.56 3.52 1.87
N ASP A 70 14.15 4.37 1.02
CA ASP A 70 15.19 5.32 1.40
C ASP A 70 14.72 6.51 2.28
N ARG A 71 13.41 6.74 2.38
CA ARG A 71 12.84 7.90 3.10
C ARG A 71 11.78 7.54 4.13
N VAL A 72 11.23 6.33 4.07
CA VAL A 72 10.06 5.90 4.85
C VAL A 72 10.27 6.06 6.36
N ALA A 73 11.47 5.79 6.86
CA ALA A 73 11.79 5.89 8.29
C ALA A 73 11.76 7.33 8.83
N ASN A 74 11.97 8.34 7.98
CA ASN A 74 12.16 9.73 8.40
C ASN A 74 11.01 10.66 7.97
N ALA A 75 10.30 10.34 6.88
CA ALA A 75 9.22 11.16 6.36
C ALA A 75 8.06 11.26 7.36
N PHE A 76 7.55 12.48 7.60
CA PHE A 76 6.44 12.75 8.54
C PHE A 76 5.27 11.79 8.36
N THR A 77 4.86 11.59 7.11
CA THR A 77 3.74 10.73 6.75
C THR A 77 3.92 9.30 7.26
N PHE A 78 5.10 8.70 7.05
CA PHE A 78 5.31 7.25 7.19
C PHE A 78 6.07 6.84 8.45
N ARG A 79 6.88 7.73 9.03
CA ARG A 79 7.81 7.41 10.14
C ARG A 79 7.12 6.79 11.35
N ASN A 80 5.86 7.16 11.61
CA ASN A 80 5.11 6.62 12.75
C ASN A 80 4.79 5.14 12.52
N ALA A 81 4.17 4.83 11.38
CA ALA A 81 3.85 3.46 10.97
C ALA A 81 5.10 2.59 10.88
N TRP A 82 6.18 3.12 10.30
CA TRP A 82 7.47 2.43 10.23
C TRP A 82 8.03 2.08 11.60
N ARG A 83 8.13 3.07 12.51
CA ARG A 83 8.68 2.86 13.86
C ARG A 83 7.87 1.87 14.69
N ARG A 84 6.55 1.81 14.47
CA ARG A 84 5.63 0.93 15.19
C ARG A 84 5.46 -0.44 14.52
N ALA A 85 6.24 -0.73 13.48
CA ALA A 85 6.13 -1.96 12.68
C ALA A 85 4.67 -2.24 12.22
N GLN A 86 3.93 -1.19 11.85
CA GLN A 86 2.57 -1.30 11.32
C GLN A 86 2.62 -1.77 9.86
N HIS A 87 3.13 -2.98 9.65
CA HIS A 87 3.21 -3.61 8.34
C HIS A 87 1.84 -4.12 7.90
N CYS A 88 1.62 -4.09 6.60
CA CYS A 88 0.49 -4.75 5.97
C CYS A 88 0.87 -5.36 4.62
N ILE A 89 -0.02 -6.19 4.11
CA ILE A 89 0.03 -6.80 2.80
C ILE A 89 -1.17 -6.28 2.02
N ILE A 90 -0.93 -5.75 0.83
CA ILE A 90 -1.98 -5.35 -0.10
C ILE A 90 -2.14 -6.50 -1.12
N PRO A 91 -3.23 -7.29 -1.03
CA PRO A 91 -3.51 -8.32 -2.02
C PRO A 91 -3.93 -7.69 -3.35
N ALA A 92 -3.39 -8.17 -4.47
CA ALA A 92 -3.76 -7.68 -5.80
C ALA A 92 -3.68 -8.79 -6.84
N ASP A 93 -4.70 -8.89 -7.70
CA ASP A 93 -4.65 -9.82 -8.85
C ASP A 93 -3.62 -9.38 -9.91
N ALA A 94 -3.34 -8.07 -9.96
CA ALA A 94 -2.35 -7.48 -10.84
C ALA A 94 -1.94 -6.10 -10.34
N ILE A 95 -0.76 -5.65 -10.77
CA ILE A 95 -0.36 -4.23 -10.73
C ILE A 95 -0.22 -3.70 -12.15
N PHE A 96 -0.27 -2.37 -12.28
CA PHE A 96 -0.13 -1.69 -13.57
C PHE A 96 0.97 -0.65 -13.52
N GLU A 97 1.94 -0.74 -14.43
CA GLU A 97 2.97 0.29 -14.62
C GLU A 97 2.91 0.88 -16.02
N PRO A 98 3.15 2.19 -16.18
CA PRO A 98 3.11 2.82 -17.49
C PRO A 98 4.37 2.49 -18.29
N ASP A 99 4.21 1.88 -19.46
CA ASP A 99 5.26 1.70 -20.45
C ASP A 99 5.34 2.92 -21.36
N TRP A 100 6.52 3.53 -21.45
CA TRP A 100 6.80 4.72 -22.25
C TRP A 100 7.66 4.44 -23.49
N ARG A 101 8.02 3.19 -23.78
CA ARG A 101 8.88 2.82 -24.93
C ARG A 101 8.28 3.20 -26.28
N SER A 102 6.95 3.34 -26.34
CA SER A 102 6.22 3.83 -27.52
C SER A 102 6.16 5.37 -27.66
N GLY A 103 6.74 6.13 -26.71
CA GLY A 103 6.64 7.59 -26.64
C GLY A 103 5.38 8.13 -25.95
N LYS A 104 4.43 7.25 -25.59
CA LYS A 104 3.24 7.58 -24.79
C LYS A 104 3.05 6.56 -23.67
N ALA A 105 2.33 6.93 -22.61
CA ALA A 105 2.01 6.02 -21.51
C ALA A 105 1.03 4.93 -21.98
N VAL A 106 1.46 3.68 -21.94
CA VAL A 106 0.62 2.49 -22.15
C VAL A 106 0.59 1.71 -20.84
N ALA A 107 -0.60 1.55 -20.26
CA ALA A 107 -0.75 0.77 -19.03
C ALA A 107 -0.39 -0.70 -19.29
N THR A 108 0.63 -1.21 -18.62
CA THR A 108 1.05 -2.60 -18.72
C THR A 108 0.67 -3.34 -17.46
N ARG A 109 -0.04 -4.46 -17.62
CA ARG A 109 -0.51 -5.31 -16.53
C ARG A 109 0.56 -6.35 -16.17
N PHE A 110 0.85 -6.50 -14.88
CA PHE A 110 1.76 -7.52 -14.35
C PHE A 110 1.01 -8.46 -13.41
N THR A 111 1.25 -9.75 -13.56
CA THR A 111 0.69 -10.82 -12.72
C THR A 111 1.77 -11.81 -12.34
N ARG A 112 1.50 -12.65 -11.34
CA ARG A 112 2.31 -13.84 -11.10
C ARG A 112 2.10 -14.85 -12.24
N GLU A 113 3.15 -15.60 -12.54
CA GLU A 113 3.15 -16.65 -13.57
C GLU A 113 2.26 -17.84 -13.16
N ASP A 114 2.24 -18.17 -11.87
CA ASP A 114 1.44 -19.26 -11.29
C ASP A 114 -0.06 -18.93 -11.16
N GLY A 115 -0.48 -17.72 -11.54
CA GLY A 115 -1.87 -17.27 -11.47
C GLY A 115 -2.37 -16.92 -10.06
N ALA A 116 -1.54 -17.04 -9.03
CA ALA A 116 -1.89 -16.63 -7.67
C ALA A 116 -1.89 -15.08 -7.53
N PRO A 117 -2.58 -14.53 -6.52
CA PRO A 117 -2.52 -13.09 -6.23
C PRO A 117 -1.11 -12.63 -5.84
N LEU A 118 -0.80 -11.38 -6.20
CA LEU A 118 0.34 -10.64 -5.69
C LEU A 118 0.10 -10.23 -4.23
N GLY A 119 1.17 -10.20 -3.46
CA GLY A 119 1.21 -9.59 -2.15
C GLY A 119 2.16 -8.42 -2.12
N VAL A 120 1.65 -7.21 -2.08
CA VAL A 120 2.49 -6.01 -2.04
C VAL A 120 2.75 -5.62 -0.58
N ALA A 121 4.01 -5.46 -0.20
CA ALA A 121 4.37 -4.99 1.13
C ALA A 121 3.96 -3.53 1.31
N GLY A 122 3.39 -3.22 2.48
CA GLY A 122 2.93 -1.88 2.79
C GLY A 122 3.05 -1.51 4.27
N LEU A 123 2.63 -0.29 4.55
CA LEU A 123 2.43 0.22 5.90
C LEU A 123 0.98 0.67 6.06
N TRP A 124 0.48 0.62 7.29
CA TRP A 124 -0.80 1.20 7.68
C TRP A 124 -0.65 2.18 8.84
N ASP A 125 -1.56 3.16 8.92
CA ASP A 125 -1.72 4.02 10.08
C ASP A 125 -3.19 4.47 10.20
N ARG A 126 -3.58 4.88 11.40
CA ARG A 126 -4.93 5.42 11.69
C ARG A 126 -4.85 6.92 11.91
N PHE A 127 -5.79 7.66 11.35
CA PHE A 127 -5.91 9.11 11.56
C PHE A 127 -7.33 9.46 12.01
N ARG A 128 -7.49 10.64 12.61
CA ARG A 128 -8.82 11.16 12.98
C ARG A 128 -9.29 12.20 11.97
N ASP A 129 -10.56 12.15 11.62
CA ASP A 129 -11.20 13.24 10.89
C ASP A 129 -11.51 14.44 11.81
N ALA A 130 -12.12 15.48 11.23
CA ALA A 130 -12.52 16.68 11.99
C ALA A 130 -13.59 16.40 13.06
N ALA A 131 -14.36 15.32 12.93
CA ALA A 131 -15.33 14.87 13.93
C ALA A 131 -14.69 13.98 15.02
N GLY A 132 -13.40 13.67 14.90
CA GLY A 132 -12.67 12.81 15.83
C GLY A 132 -12.81 11.32 15.54
N GLN A 133 -13.49 10.93 14.44
CA GLN A 133 -13.67 9.54 14.06
C GLN A 133 -12.37 8.97 13.51
N TRP A 134 -12.05 7.73 13.90
CA TRP A 134 -10.89 7.02 13.37
C TRP A 134 -11.13 6.47 11.97
N HIS A 135 -10.11 6.62 11.12
CA HIS A 135 -10.05 6.10 9.77
C HIS A 135 -8.74 5.36 9.54
N GLU A 136 -8.81 4.29 8.76
CA GLU A 136 -7.64 3.48 8.37
C GLU A 136 -7.05 4.01 7.05
N SER A 137 -5.73 3.98 6.93
CA SER A 137 -5.04 4.34 5.70
C SER A 137 -3.78 3.50 5.51
N PHE A 138 -3.39 3.28 4.26
CA PHE A 138 -2.24 2.45 3.93
C PHE A 138 -1.45 2.97 2.72
N THR A 139 -0.23 2.47 2.56
CA THR A 139 0.68 2.81 1.46
C THR A 139 1.47 1.57 1.03
N MET A 140 1.91 1.53 -0.22
CA MET A 140 2.80 0.48 -0.72
C MET A 140 4.25 0.88 -0.53
N LEU A 141 5.10 -0.05 -0.09
CA LEU A 141 6.54 0.18 -0.08
C LEU A 141 7.09 0.02 -1.51
N THR A 142 8.02 0.90 -1.86
CA THR A 142 8.72 0.89 -3.15
C THR A 142 10.22 0.92 -2.97
N ILE A 143 10.93 0.24 -3.85
CA ILE A 143 12.40 0.16 -3.91
C ILE A 143 12.90 0.66 -5.27
N ASN A 144 14.21 0.92 -5.39
CA ASN A 144 14.82 1.27 -6.66
C ASN A 144 14.72 0.08 -7.63
N ALA A 145 14.44 0.37 -8.90
CA ALA A 145 14.27 -0.63 -9.95
C ALA A 145 15.17 -0.37 -11.17
N ASP A 146 16.20 0.47 -11.05
CA ASP A 146 17.07 0.82 -12.19
C ASP A 146 17.84 -0.41 -12.70
N GLN A 147 18.13 -1.36 -11.81
CA GLN A 147 18.83 -2.61 -12.13
C GLN A 147 17.91 -3.83 -12.17
N ASP A 148 16.61 -3.67 -11.95
CA ASP A 148 15.68 -4.80 -12.01
C ASP A 148 15.53 -5.28 -13.48
N PRO A 149 15.65 -6.60 -13.77
CA PRO A 149 15.60 -7.09 -15.15
C PRO A 149 14.33 -6.71 -15.93
N LEU A 150 13.20 -6.55 -15.24
CA LEU A 150 11.90 -6.28 -15.82
C LEU A 150 11.50 -4.80 -15.67
N PHE A 151 11.42 -4.32 -14.43
CA PHE A 151 10.86 -3.01 -14.06
C PHE A 151 11.74 -1.84 -14.51
N ARG A 152 13.03 -2.03 -14.80
CA ARG A 152 13.89 -0.98 -15.38
C ARG A 152 13.35 -0.41 -16.70
N ASN A 153 12.55 -1.19 -17.42
CA ASN A 153 12.00 -0.84 -18.73
C ASN A 153 10.72 0.01 -18.66
N TYR A 154 10.13 0.20 -17.48
CA TYR A 154 8.84 0.89 -17.29
C TYR A 154 9.02 2.27 -16.66
N HIS A 155 7.97 3.10 -16.65
CA HIS A 155 7.98 4.52 -16.28
C HIS A 155 8.67 5.49 -17.27
N GLN A 156 8.44 6.79 -17.06
CA GLN A 156 8.94 7.88 -17.91
C GLN A 156 10.47 7.97 -17.92
N PRO A 157 11.14 8.05 -19.08
CA PRO A 157 12.59 8.20 -19.15
C PRO A 157 13.08 9.46 -18.40
N GLY A 158 14.32 9.42 -17.91
CA GLY A 158 14.92 10.53 -17.15
C GLY A 158 14.47 10.66 -15.69
N LYS A 159 13.71 9.68 -15.18
CA LYS A 159 13.35 9.54 -13.77
C LYS A 159 13.84 8.22 -13.24
N GLU A 160 14.29 8.23 -11.97
CA GLU A 160 14.61 7.02 -11.22
C GLU A 160 13.47 5.98 -11.36
N ARG A 161 13.84 4.74 -11.66
CA ARG A 161 12.89 3.63 -11.74
C ARG A 161 12.59 3.13 -10.34
N ARG A 162 11.31 2.89 -10.07
CA ARG A 162 10.84 2.32 -8.81
C ARG A 162 9.92 1.16 -9.12
N MET A 163 9.84 0.22 -8.19
CA MET A 163 8.84 -0.86 -8.21
C MET A 163 8.29 -1.04 -6.80
N VAL A 164 7.06 -1.54 -6.71
CA VAL A 164 6.52 -2.01 -5.43
C VAL A 164 7.25 -3.27 -4.96
N VAL A 165 7.28 -3.49 -3.65
CA VAL A 165 7.87 -4.71 -3.07
C VAL A 165 6.82 -5.83 -3.11
N ILE A 166 7.00 -6.80 -4.00
CA ILE A 166 6.17 -8.01 -4.06
C ILE A 166 6.80 -9.06 -3.13
N LEU A 167 6.02 -9.54 -2.16
CA LEU A 167 6.46 -10.54 -1.20
C LEU A 167 6.34 -11.95 -1.80
N PRO A 168 7.31 -12.84 -1.54
CA PRO A 168 7.15 -14.26 -1.85
C PRO A 168 6.11 -14.88 -0.91
N GLU A 169 5.46 -15.96 -1.37
CA GLU A 169 4.33 -16.60 -0.69
C GLU A 169 4.63 -16.98 0.78
N GLY A 170 5.81 -17.50 1.07
CA GLY A 170 6.23 -17.85 2.43
C GLY A 170 6.41 -16.67 3.40
N ARG A 171 6.33 -15.42 2.92
CA ARG A 171 6.39 -14.19 3.75
C ARG A 171 5.02 -13.51 3.88
N MET A 172 4.00 -14.03 3.20
CA MET A 172 2.63 -13.50 3.25
C MET A 172 1.88 -13.89 4.54
N ALA A 173 2.31 -14.96 5.19
CA ALA A 173 1.68 -15.48 6.41
C ALA A 173 2.43 -15.10 7.71
N THR A 174 3.61 -14.45 7.61
CA THR A 174 4.53 -14.33 8.76
C THR A 174 5.22 -12.96 8.88
N GLY A 175 4.74 -11.93 8.18
CA GLY A 175 5.30 -10.56 8.19
C GLY A 175 4.85 -9.73 9.39
#